data_AF-A3XRD3-F1
#
_entry.id   AF-A3XRD3-F1
#
_cell.length_a   1.000
_cell.length_b   1.000
_cell.length_c   1.000
_cell.angle_alpha   90.00
_cell.angle_beta   90.00
_cell.angle_gamma   90.00
#
_symmetry.space_group_name_H-M   'P 1'
#
loop_
_entity.id
_entity.type
_entity.pdbx_description
1 polymer ?
#
loop_
_entity_poly.entity_id
_entity_poly.type
_entity_poly.pdbx_seq_one_letter_code
_entity_poly.pdbx_strand_id
1 'polypeptide(L)' 'MPKIGVDATTGEAHLYHRAHWHEGKLYYRGQVVIDATAGEEVA' A
#
# COMPACT_ATOMS: atom_id res chain seq x y z
N MET A 1 16.42 8.20 13.56
CA MET A 1 15.13 7.61 13.96
C MET A 1 14.27 7.43 12.73
N PRO A 2 13.71 6.24 12.45
CA PRO A 2 12.83 6.05 11.28
C PRO A 2 11.58 6.90 11.44
N LYS A 3 11.19 7.60 10.37
CA LYS A 3 9.95 8.37 10.33
C LYS A 3 8.82 7.45 9.88
N ILE A 4 7.78 7.35 10.70
CA ILE A 4 6.57 6.59 10.42
C ILE A 4 5.46 7.58 10.06
N GLY A 5 4.78 7.34 8.95
CA GLY A 5 3.56 8.02 8.55
C GLY A 5 2.37 7.09 8.63
N VAL A 6 1.17 7.64 8.51
CA VAL A 6 -0.07 6.88 8.38
C VAL A 6 -0.56 7.06 6.95
N ASP A 7 -0.90 5.96 6.28
CA ASP A 7 -1.51 6.04 4.96
C ASP A 7 -2.95 6.54 5.07
N ALA A 8 -3.33 7.50 4.23
CA ALA A 8 -4.64 8.12 4.31
C ALA A 8 -5.77 7.22 3.77
N THR A 9 -5.44 6.20 2.98
CA THR A 9 -6.41 5.32 2.33
C THR A 9 -6.68 4.07 3.15
N THR A 10 -5.63 3.46 3.72
CA THR A 10 -5.75 2.21 4.50
C THR A 10 -5.72 2.44 6.02
N GLY A 11 -5.18 3.58 6.48
CA GLY A 11 -4.93 3.83 7.90
C GLY A 11 -3.69 3.13 8.45
N GLU A 12 -2.89 2.45 7.62
CA GLU A 12 -1.72 1.71 8.08
C GLU A 12 -0.48 2.58 8.31
N ALA A 13 0.27 2.22 9.35
CA ALA A 13 1.56 2.82 9.63
C ALA A 13 2.62 2.32 8.63
N HIS A 14 3.28 3.23 7.92
CA HIS A 14 4.32 2.90 6.94
C HIS A 14 5.53 3.81 7.08
N LEU A 15 6.67 3.35 6.55
CA LEU A 15 7.88 4.16 6.51
C LEU A 15 7.70 5.34 5.57
N TYR A 16 8.04 6.54 6.06
CA TYR A 16 7.89 7.76 5.28
C TYR A 16 8.69 7.67 3.96
N HIS A 17 8.07 8.15 2.87
CA HIS A 17 8.60 8.06 1.50
C HIS A 17 8.84 6.62 0.99
N ARG A 18 8.16 5.62 1.54
CA ARG A 18 8.17 4.25 1.01
C ARG A 18 6.76 3.78 0.71
N ALA A 19 6.64 2.97 -0.34
CA ALA A 19 5.43 2.22 -0.59
C ALA A 19 5.28 1.10 0.44
N HIS A 20 4.05 0.64 0.66
CA HIS A 20 3.73 -0.48 1.54
C HIS A 20 2.65 -1.36 0.91
N TRP A 21 2.66 -2.64 1.28
CA TRP A 21 1.65 -3.59 0.82
C TRP A 21 0.52 -3.69 1.84
N HIS A 22 -0.72 -3.66 1.36
CA HIS A 22 -1.92 -3.88 2.15
C HIS A 22 -2.93 -4.63 1.28
N GLU A 23 -3.50 -5.72 1.79
CA GLU A 23 -4.54 -6.53 1.11
C GLU A 23 -4.19 -6.90 -0.36
N GLY A 24 -2.94 -7.30 -0.61
CA GLY A 24 -2.49 -7.68 -1.96
C GLY A 24 -2.30 -6.50 -2.93
N LYS A 25 -2.33 -5.26 -2.44
CA LYS A 25 -2.12 -4.04 -3.22
C LYS A 25 -0.95 -3.23 -2.67
N LEU A 26 -0.13 -2.67 -3.55
CA LEU A 26 0.98 -1.79 -3.19
C LEU A 26 0.49 -0.35 -3.19
N TYR A 27 0.52 0.31 -2.03
CA TYR A 27 0.11 1.69 -1.85
C TYR A 27 1.31 2.62 -1.76
N TYR A 28 1.21 3.78 -2.43
CA TYR A 28 2.13 4.90 -2.27
C TYR A 28 1.36 6.21 -2.39
N ARG A 29 1.52 7.09 -1.39
CA ARG A 29 0.84 8.39 -1.32
C ARG A 29 -0.69 8.25 -1.46
N GLY A 30 -1.28 7.24 -0.82
CA GLY A 30 -2.73 6.97 -0.86
C GLY A 30 -3.26 6.39 -2.18
N GLN A 31 -2.40 6.10 -3.16
CA GLN A 31 -2.80 5.51 -4.44
C GLN A 31 -2.30 4.07 -4.56
N VAL A 32 -3.11 3.22 -5.20
CA VAL A 32 -2.69 1.87 -5.57
C VAL A 32 -1.74 1.98 -6.77
N VAL A 33 -0.51 1.52 -6.60
CA VAL A 33 0.52 1.47 -7.65
C VAL A 33 0.58 0.11 -8.31
N ILE A 34 0.35 -0.96 -7.53
CA ILE A 34 0.27 -2.34 -8.02
C ILE A 34 -0.94 -2.99 -7.39
N ASP A 35 -1.76 -3.66 -8.19
CA ASP A 35 -2.82 -4.54 -7.72
C ASP A 35 -2.47 -5.98 -8.08
N ALA A 36 -2.00 -6.77 -7.11
CA ALA A 36 -1.64 -8.16 -7.35
C ALA A 36 -2.86 -9.10 -7.38
N THR A 37 -4.02 -8.62 -6.93
CA THR A 37 -5.27 -9.40 -6.90
C THR A 37 -5.97 -9.44 -8.26
N ALA A 38 -5.70 -8.45 -9.12
CA ALA A 38 -6.35 -8.30 -10.43
C ALA A 38 -6.13 -9.48 -11.40
N GLY A 39 -5.11 -10.33 -11.16
CA GLY A 39 -4.83 -11.52 -11.97
C GLY A 39 -5.44 -12.82 -11.44
N GLU A 40 -5.92 -12.86 -10.21
CA GLU A 40 -6.46 -14.07 -9.56
C GLU A 40 -7.99 -14.22 -9.73
N GLU A 41 -8.68 -13.21 -10.26
CA GLU A 41 -10.16 -13.20 -10.38
C GLU A 41 -10.68 -13.89 -11.66
N VAL A 42 -9.85 -14.66 -12.39
CA VAL A 42 -10.22 -15.26 -13.69
C VAL A 42 -10.08 -16.80 -13.75
N ALA A 43 -10.11 -17.48 -12.61
CA ALA A 43 -10.07 -18.95 -12.53
C ALA A 43 -11.43 -19.57 -12.20
#